data_AF-A0AAJ5WB24-F1
#
_entry.id   AF-A0AAJ5WB24-F1
#
_cell.length_a   1.000
_cell.length_b   1.000
_cell.length_c   1.000
_cell.angle_alpha   90.00
_cell.angle_beta   90.00
_cell.angle_gamma   90.00
#
_symmetry.space_group_name_H-M   'P 1'
#
loop_
_entity.id
_entity.type
_entity.pdbx_description
1 polymer ?
#
loop_
_entity_poly.entity_id
_entity_poly.type
_entity_poly.pdbx_seq_one_letter_code
_entity_poly.pdbx_strand_id
1 'polypeptide(L)'
;MQIVYKKLLLVAALLCGTGLAKAQTKQILIDSLITRSNQLGLFNGNVLIIEQGGPIYRKAIGYTDASKQTLLTDQYRFHIGSIAKEFNAIAIMTLKEQGKLNIDDKISKYLTKLPKWAQTISIKNLLQYASGLPNLKWKDIQNDAAAMDSLKSVAKLDFEPGTQYAYNNSNILLQRQIVEQITGMKFADFVTKKILKPLKMTSSLVDPNDTTPLMAKSYNNNGVPSPLASPISGWTAVTLDDFYKWEQNLEHFKLISIASTKVLLTPFGPNKQCGLGGGKIAGDQMITHTHDGTALNYQALLTANFKQGRTVILLTNNKQNNLYDINNAIQSILDGKPYLQPKKQVINALEDKPDKTTGTELLAAYQELKTKHSNEYSFDESALNTLGYSLLNKKRYDDAILIFEHNITLFPKSGNVYDSLAEAYYNKGDKVNALLNYKRVLELDPSNNGARKMITLLQQPY
;
A
#
# COMPACT_ATOMS: atom_id res chain seq x y z
N MET A 1 -8.89 54.63 26.97
CA MET A 1 -8.87 53.16 27.16
C MET A 1 -9.88 52.43 26.24
N GLN A 2 -11.15 52.81 26.17
CA GLN A 2 -12.19 52.13 25.35
C GLN A 2 -11.93 52.04 23.83
N ILE A 3 -11.26 53.04 23.22
CA ILE A 3 -11.00 53.07 21.76
C ILE A 3 -9.95 52.03 21.35
N VAL A 4 -8.98 51.75 22.22
CA VAL A 4 -7.92 50.76 21.98
C VAL A 4 -8.50 49.33 22.00
N TYR A 5 -9.41 49.05 22.93
CA TYR A 5 -10.12 47.76 22.99
C TYR A 5 -11.02 47.52 21.76
N LYS A 6 -11.72 48.53 21.25
CA LYS A 6 -12.53 48.40 20.02
C LYS A 6 -11.67 48.11 18.78
N LYS A 7 -10.49 48.73 18.65
CA LYS A 7 -9.55 48.45 17.55
C LYS A 7 -8.93 47.05 17.63
N LEU A 8 -8.58 46.59 18.84
CA LEU A 8 -8.09 45.21 19.05
C LEU A 8 -9.15 44.15 18.74
N LEU A 9 -10.42 44.39 19.11
CA LEU A 9 -11.55 43.50 18.77
C LEU A 9 -11.83 43.45 17.26
N LEU A 10 -11.71 44.58 16.54
CA LEU A 10 -11.91 44.63 15.08
C LEU A 10 -10.79 43.90 14.32
N VAL A 11 -9.53 44.06 14.74
CA VAL A 11 -8.38 43.36 14.13
C VAL A 11 -8.46 41.85 14.41
N ALA A 12 -8.84 41.45 15.63
CA ALA A 12 -9.09 40.04 15.95
C ALA A 12 -10.25 39.45 15.14
N ALA A 13 -11.34 40.20 14.93
CA ALA A 13 -12.47 39.76 14.10
C ALA A 13 -12.12 39.61 12.61
N LEU A 14 -11.33 40.54 12.05
CA LEU A 14 -10.83 40.46 10.66
C LEU A 14 -9.84 39.31 10.46
N LEU A 15 -8.95 39.06 11.42
CA LEU A 15 -8.02 37.92 11.38
C LEU A 15 -8.77 36.58 11.52
N CYS A 16 -9.78 36.50 12.38
CA CYS A 16 -10.65 35.32 12.49
C CYS A 16 -11.46 35.07 11.20
N GLY A 17 -12.00 36.11 10.56
CA GLY A 17 -12.76 35.98 9.32
C GLY A 17 -11.95 35.44 8.14
N THR A 18 -10.69 35.87 8.00
CA THR A 18 -9.81 35.39 6.92
C THR A 18 -9.34 33.95 7.11
N GLY A 19 -9.11 33.52 8.37
CA GLY A 19 -8.78 32.13 8.68
C GLY A 19 -9.91 31.14 8.37
N LEU A 20 -11.14 31.50 8.75
CA LEU A 20 -12.34 30.69 8.50
C LEU A 20 -12.61 30.53 6.99
N ALA A 21 -12.51 31.60 6.20
CA ALA A 21 -12.72 31.55 4.76
C ALA A 21 -11.69 30.65 4.03
N LYS A 22 -10.43 30.68 4.45
CA LYS A 22 -9.38 29.80 3.89
C LYS A 22 -9.61 28.34 4.24
N ALA A 23 -9.95 28.04 5.50
CA ALA A 23 -10.27 26.68 5.94
C ALA A 23 -11.48 26.10 5.20
N GLN A 24 -12.54 26.90 5.04
CA GLN A 24 -13.74 26.53 4.28
C GLN A 24 -13.41 26.23 2.81
N THR A 25 -12.50 27.00 2.22
CA THR A 25 -12.04 26.79 0.83
C THR A 25 -11.29 25.45 0.68
N LYS A 26 -10.38 25.11 1.60
CA LYS A 26 -9.67 23.81 1.60
C LYS A 26 -10.65 22.63 1.67
N GLN A 27 -11.62 22.72 2.58
CA GLN A 27 -12.62 21.65 2.77
C GLN A 27 -13.44 21.40 1.51
N ILE A 28 -13.87 22.45 0.81
CA ILE A 28 -14.62 22.35 -0.46
C ILE A 28 -13.77 21.69 -1.56
N LEU A 29 -12.49 22.08 -1.69
CA LEU A 29 -11.58 21.49 -2.68
C LEU A 29 -11.33 20.01 -2.41
N ILE A 30 -11.12 19.63 -1.15
CA ILE A 30 -10.97 18.23 -0.75
C ILE A 30 -12.27 17.47 -1.02
N ASP A 31 -13.43 18.05 -0.71
CA ASP A 31 -14.71 17.39 -0.96
C ASP A 31 -14.95 17.14 -2.45
N SER A 32 -14.61 18.11 -3.30
CA SER A 32 -14.68 17.97 -4.74
C SER A 32 -13.75 16.87 -5.26
N LEU A 33 -12.51 16.82 -4.77
CA LEU A 33 -11.52 15.79 -5.09
C LEU A 33 -12.03 14.38 -4.73
N ILE A 34 -12.51 14.18 -3.49
CA ILE A 34 -13.01 12.88 -3.02
C ILE A 34 -14.28 12.47 -3.76
N THR A 35 -15.20 13.40 -3.99
CA THR A 35 -16.45 13.13 -4.72
C THR A 35 -16.19 12.76 -6.17
N ARG A 36 -15.30 13.50 -6.86
CA ARG A 36 -14.88 13.16 -8.23
C ARG A 36 -14.20 11.79 -8.27
N SER A 37 -13.33 11.50 -7.30
CA SER A 37 -12.66 10.20 -7.21
C SER A 37 -13.68 9.07 -7.06
N ASN A 38 -14.72 9.24 -6.25
CA ASN A 38 -15.79 8.24 -6.15
C ASN A 38 -16.61 8.09 -7.44
N GLN A 39 -16.99 9.19 -8.09
CA GLN A 39 -17.71 9.17 -9.38
C GLN A 39 -16.92 8.46 -10.48
N LEU A 40 -15.60 8.58 -10.47
CA LEU A 40 -14.70 7.89 -11.39
C LEU A 40 -14.37 6.45 -10.95
N GLY A 41 -14.96 5.93 -9.87
CA GLY A 41 -14.62 4.59 -9.37
C GLY A 41 -13.17 4.45 -8.90
N LEU A 42 -12.55 5.58 -8.52
CA LEU A 42 -11.19 5.68 -8.01
C LEU A 42 -11.14 5.54 -6.48
N PHE A 43 -12.26 5.76 -5.79
CA PHE A 43 -12.31 5.69 -4.33
C PHE A 43 -13.71 5.29 -3.84
N ASN A 44 -13.80 4.32 -2.94
CA ASN A 44 -15.03 3.95 -2.23
C ASN A 44 -14.64 3.64 -0.77
N GLY A 45 -14.94 4.54 0.15
CA GLY A 45 -14.28 4.48 1.45
C GLY A 45 -14.46 5.68 2.36
N ASN A 46 -13.64 5.68 3.40
CA ASN A 46 -13.68 6.64 4.49
C ASN A 46 -12.38 7.46 4.54
N VAL A 47 -12.51 8.77 4.77
CA VAL A 47 -11.43 9.76 4.80
C VAL A 47 -11.48 10.54 6.11
N LEU A 48 -10.33 10.70 6.76
CA LEU A 48 -10.13 11.62 7.88
C LEU A 48 -8.87 12.46 7.64
N ILE A 49 -9.01 13.77 7.81
CA ILE A 49 -7.89 14.72 7.76
C ILE A 49 -7.92 15.56 9.03
N ILE A 50 -6.79 15.54 9.73
CA ILE A 50 -6.51 16.33 10.92
C ILE A 50 -5.47 17.39 10.55
N GLU A 51 -5.68 18.63 10.99
CA GLU A 51 -4.69 19.72 10.92
C GLU A 51 -4.75 20.51 12.24
N GLN A 52 -3.60 20.81 12.84
CA GLN A 52 -3.47 21.55 14.11
C GLN A 52 -4.27 20.94 15.28
N GLY A 53 -4.30 19.60 15.37
CA GLY A 53 -4.87 18.87 16.50
C GLY A 53 -6.38 18.60 16.42
N GLY A 54 -7.06 19.02 15.35
CA GLY A 54 -8.50 18.78 15.15
C GLY A 54 -8.87 18.32 13.73
N PRO A 55 -10.02 17.66 13.55
CA PRO A 55 -10.49 17.24 12.24
C PRO A 55 -10.93 18.44 11.40
N ILE A 56 -10.37 18.57 10.20
CA ILE A 56 -10.77 19.59 9.21
C ILE A 56 -11.57 19.00 8.04
N TYR A 57 -11.52 17.69 7.86
CA TYR A 57 -12.32 16.98 6.87
C TYR A 57 -12.59 15.54 7.34
N ARG A 58 -13.84 15.11 7.19
CA ARG A 58 -14.29 13.74 7.44
C ARG A 58 -15.36 13.39 6.42
N LYS A 59 -15.23 12.24 5.75
CA LYS A 59 -16.25 11.75 4.83
C LYS A 59 -16.25 10.23 4.75
N ALA A 60 -17.44 9.65 4.73
CA ALA A 60 -17.69 8.30 4.21
C ALA A 60 -18.39 8.45 2.86
N ILE A 61 -17.91 7.77 1.82
CA ILE A 61 -18.47 7.88 0.47
C ILE A 61 -18.47 6.52 -0.23
N GLY A 62 -19.56 6.22 -0.93
CA GLY A 62 -19.74 4.96 -1.65
C GLY A 62 -20.44 3.89 -0.82
N TYR A 63 -20.18 2.63 -1.14
CA TYR A 63 -21.01 1.50 -0.71
C TYR A 63 -20.28 0.47 0.15
N THR A 64 -21.04 -0.22 0.99
CA THR A 64 -20.51 -1.22 1.93
C THR A 64 -20.06 -2.50 1.24
N ASP A 65 -20.58 -2.78 0.06
CA ASP A 65 -20.32 -4.01 -0.71
C ASP A 65 -20.71 -3.85 -2.20
N ALA A 66 -20.50 -4.92 -2.96
CA ALA A 66 -20.72 -4.98 -4.40
C ALA A 66 -22.18 -4.78 -4.84
N SER A 67 -23.17 -4.98 -3.96
CA SER A 67 -24.60 -4.77 -4.29
C SER A 67 -24.90 -3.31 -4.56
N LYS A 68 -24.08 -2.40 -4.01
CA LYS A 68 -24.28 -0.95 -4.06
C LYS A 68 -25.66 -0.51 -3.53
N GLN A 69 -26.21 -1.25 -2.57
CA GLN A 69 -27.50 -0.93 -1.95
C GLN A 69 -27.36 -0.15 -0.63
N THR A 70 -26.29 -0.41 0.13
CA THR A 70 -26.06 0.23 1.44
C THR A 70 -24.86 1.16 1.37
N LEU A 71 -25.04 2.40 1.83
CA LEU A 71 -24.00 3.42 1.86
C LEU A 71 -23.04 3.19 3.04
N LEU A 72 -21.77 3.55 2.83
CA LEU A 72 -20.79 3.59 3.90
C LEU A 72 -21.12 4.69 4.91
N THR A 73 -20.75 4.41 6.17
CA THR A 73 -20.71 5.39 7.26
C THR A 73 -19.33 5.31 7.94
N ASP A 74 -19.02 6.25 8.82
CA ASP A 74 -17.75 6.26 9.57
C ASP A 74 -17.64 5.14 10.62
N GLN A 75 -18.75 4.43 10.89
CA GLN A 75 -18.81 3.26 11.76
C GLN A 75 -18.27 1.98 11.10
N TYR A 76 -18.16 1.96 9.77
CA TYR A 76 -17.66 0.79 9.06
C TYR A 76 -16.16 0.60 9.27
N ARG A 77 -15.80 -0.65 9.48
CA ARG A 77 -14.43 -1.12 9.60
C ARG A 77 -13.88 -1.54 8.24
N PHE A 78 -12.57 -1.35 8.09
CA PHE A 78 -11.81 -1.77 6.92
C PHE A 78 -10.63 -2.64 7.37
N HIS A 79 -10.29 -3.64 6.56
CA HIS A 79 -8.96 -4.23 6.66
C HIS A 79 -7.92 -3.19 6.25
N ILE A 80 -6.88 -3.04 7.09
CA ILE A 80 -5.77 -2.11 6.83
C ILE A 80 -4.55 -2.81 6.23
N GLY A 81 -4.72 -4.04 5.74
CA GLY A 81 -3.68 -4.82 5.11
C GLY A 81 -2.38 -4.85 5.90
N SER A 82 -1.27 -4.49 5.25
CA SER A 82 0.07 -4.52 5.86
C SER A 82 0.27 -3.60 7.05
N ILE A 83 -0.55 -2.58 7.25
CA ILE A 83 -0.50 -1.74 8.46
C ILE A 83 -0.78 -2.60 9.71
N ALA A 84 -1.56 -3.68 9.60
CA ALA A 84 -1.78 -4.61 10.71
C ALA A 84 -0.47 -5.22 11.27
N LYS A 85 0.63 -5.21 10.49
CA LYS A 85 1.95 -5.69 10.94
C LYS A 85 2.53 -4.82 12.06
N GLU A 86 2.13 -3.56 12.17
CA GLU A 86 2.53 -2.68 13.28
C GLU A 86 2.09 -3.24 14.64
N PHE A 87 0.90 -3.84 14.71
CA PHE A 87 0.39 -4.46 15.94
C PHE A 87 1.27 -5.64 16.39
N ASN A 88 1.92 -6.33 15.45
CA ASN A 88 2.84 -7.43 15.73
C ASN A 88 4.15 -6.88 16.29
N ALA A 89 4.69 -5.85 15.63
CA ALA A 89 5.90 -5.18 16.04
C ALA A 89 5.76 -4.53 17.44
N ILE A 90 4.62 -3.88 17.71
CA ILE A 90 4.29 -3.31 19.02
C ILE A 90 4.14 -4.41 20.07
N ALA A 91 3.48 -5.52 19.77
CA ALA A 91 3.38 -6.65 20.70
C ALA A 91 4.77 -7.21 21.10
N ILE A 92 5.69 -7.37 20.14
CA ILE A 92 7.07 -7.79 20.40
C ILE A 92 7.80 -6.79 21.30
N MET A 93 7.68 -5.49 21.02
CA MET A 93 8.32 -4.46 21.84
C MET A 93 7.72 -4.33 23.23
N THR A 94 6.40 -4.51 23.37
CA THR A 94 5.74 -4.60 24.69
C THR A 94 6.32 -5.75 25.51
N LEU A 95 6.53 -6.92 24.92
CA LEU A 95 7.14 -8.07 25.61
C LEU A 95 8.63 -7.83 25.92
N LYS A 96 9.36 -7.13 25.04
CA LYS A 96 10.74 -6.70 25.30
C LYS A 96 10.81 -5.78 26.51
N GLU A 97 9.94 -4.77 26.58
CA GLU A 97 9.90 -3.81 27.69
C GLU A 97 9.49 -4.45 29.01
N GLN A 98 8.72 -5.54 28.97
CA GLN A 98 8.43 -6.39 30.13
C GLN A 98 9.58 -7.33 30.52
N GLY A 99 10.71 -7.30 29.82
CA GLY A 99 11.86 -8.19 30.07
C GLY A 99 11.63 -9.65 29.67
N LYS A 100 10.57 -9.95 28.89
CA LYS A 100 10.22 -11.33 28.49
C LYS A 100 10.96 -11.83 27.26
N LEU A 101 11.52 -10.91 26.47
CA LEU A 101 12.38 -11.24 25.32
C LEU A 101 13.43 -10.18 25.08
N ASN A 102 14.50 -10.55 24.38
CA ASN A 102 15.42 -9.62 23.74
C ASN A 102 15.30 -9.78 22.22
N ILE A 103 15.42 -8.68 21.48
CA ILE A 103 15.26 -8.72 20.02
C ILE A 103 16.42 -9.44 19.31
N ASP A 104 17.56 -9.57 19.98
CA ASP A 104 18.71 -10.32 19.47
C ASP A 104 18.62 -11.82 19.82
N ASP A 105 17.64 -12.22 20.63
CA ASP A 105 17.37 -13.64 20.89
C ASP A 105 17.08 -14.37 19.57
N LYS A 106 17.65 -15.57 19.45
CA LYS A 106 17.34 -16.49 18.35
C LYS A 106 15.93 -17.01 18.49
N ILE A 107 15.20 -17.10 17.40
CA ILE A 107 13.79 -17.50 17.43
C ILE A 107 13.59 -18.94 17.93
N SER A 108 14.61 -19.81 17.81
CA SER A 108 14.61 -21.17 18.36
C SER A 108 14.43 -21.22 19.88
N LYS A 109 14.74 -20.13 20.60
CA LYS A 109 14.49 -19.98 22.04
C LYS A 109 12.99 -20.07 22.37
N TYR A 110 12.15 -19.61 21.46
CA TYR A 110 10.69 -19.55 21.64
C TYR A 110 9.96 -20.59 20.80
N LEU A 111 10.47 -20.88 19.60
CA LEU A 111 9.86 -21.77 18.61
C LEU A 111 10.72 -23.03 18.44
N THR A 112 10.70 -23.91 19.44
CA THR A 112 11.62 -25.06 19.56
C THR A 112 11.42 -26.17 18.52
N LYS A 113 10.26 -26.18 17.84
CA LYS A 113 9.89 -27.19 16.83
C LYS A 113 10.26 -26.81 15.40
N LEU A 114 10.94 -25.68 15.19
CA LEU A 114 11.43 -25.28 13.87
C LEU A 114 12.78 -25.95 13.53
N PRO A 115 13.12 -26.10 12.24
CA PRO A 115 14.41 -26.65 11.83
C PRO A 115 15.61 -25.83 12.32
N LYS A 116 16.82 -26.38 12.18
CA LYS A 116 18.07 -25.79 12.71
C LYS A 116 18.30 -24.34 12.29
N TRP A 117 17.80 -23.90 11.13
CA TRP A 117 17.90 -22.50 10.71
C TRP A 117 17.28 -21.52 11.71
N ALA A 118 16.34 -21.94 12.55
CA ALA A 118 15.74 -21.11 13.61
C ALA A 118 16.77 -20.64 14.66
N GLN A 119 17.92 -21.30 14.77
CA GLN A 119 19.02 -20.90 15.64
C GLN A 119 19.85 -19.75 15.03
N THR A 120 19.65 -19.44 13.75
CA THR A 120 20.40 -18.40 13.04
C THR A 120 19.63 -17.08 12.96
N ILE A 121 18.29 -17.14 12.92
CA ILE A 121 17.40 -15.98 12.82
C ILE A 121 17.15 -15.37 14.21
N SER A 122 17.38 -14.07 14.37
CA SER A 122 16.94 -13.31 15.54
C SER A 122 15.55 -12.69 15.35
N ILE A 123 14.90 -12.30 16.45
CA ILE A 123 13.64 -11.54 16.39
C ILE A 123 13.82 -10.23 15.60
N LYS A 124 14.97 -9.56 15.74
CA LYS A 124 15.33 -8.37 14.95
C LYS A 124 15.32 -8.65 13.46
N ASN A 125 15.81 -9.81 13.01
CA ASN A 125 15.73 -10.20 11.60
C ASN A 125 14.28 -10.29 11.10
N LEU A 126 13.34 -10.79 11.94
CA LEU A 126 11.92 -10.83 11.58
C LEU A 126 11.33 -9.41 11.45
N LEU A 127 11.67 -8.50 12.36
CA LEU A 127 11.16 -7.11 12.37
C LEU A 127 11.68 -6.28 11.18
N GLN A 128 12.85 -6.63 10.64
CA GLN A 128 13.48 -5.94 9.51
C GLN A 128 13.30 -6.67 8.17
N TYR A 129 12.51 -7.76 8.13
CA TYR A 129 12.31 -8.60 6.95
C TYR A 129 13.63 -9.12 6.35
N ALA A 130 14.57 -9.49 7.22
CA ALA A 130 15.93 -9.91 6.87
C ALA A 130 16.23 -11.33 7.35
N SER A 131 15.24 -12.21 7.32
CA SER A 131 15.32 -13.56 7.92
C SER A 131 15.78 -14.66 6.98
N GLY A 132 15.76 -14.43 5.66
CA GLY A 132 16.00 -15.49 4.66
C GLY A 132 14.84 -16.47 4.49
N LEU A 133 13.70 -16.26 5.16
CA LEU A 133 12.56 -17.17 5.06
C LEU A 133 11.91 -17.11 3.67
N PRO A 134 11.58 -18.26 3.07
CA PRO A 134 10.83 -18.29 1.82
C PRO A 134 9.39 -17.80 2.01
N ASN A 135 8.80 -17.30 0.94
CA ASN A 135 7.40 -16.89 0.93
C ASN A 135 6.47 -18.08 1.21
N LEU A 136 5.40 -17.80 1.95
CA LEU A 136 4.31 -18.73 2.16
C LEU A 136 3.69 -19.14 0.81
N LYS A 137 3.48 -20.44 0.62
CA LYS A 137 2.76 -20.99 -0.54
C LYS A 137 1.25 -20.83 -0.33
N TRP A 138 0.74 -19.62 -0.57
CA TRP A 138 -0.64 -19.23 -0.24
C TRP A 138 -1.73 -20.17 -0.77
N LYS A 139 -1.51 -20.84 -1.91
CA LYS A 139 -2.47 -21.80 -2.48
C LYS A 139 -2.68 -23.03 -1.60
N ASP A 140 -1.68 -23.39 -0.80
CA ASP A 140 -1.66 -24.61 0.01
C ASP A 140 -1.98 -24.34 1.49
N ILE A 141 -2.18 -23.06 1.86
CA ILE A 141 -2.35 -22.63 3.25
C ILE A 141 -3.81 -22.33 3.50
N GLN A 142 -4.36 -22.95 4.54
CA GLN A 142 -5.76 -22.77 4.95
C GLN A 142 -5.90 -22.19 6.36
N ASN A 143 -4.85 -22.28 7.17
CA ASN A 143 -4.79 -21.80 8.56
C ASN A 143 -3.33 -21.68 9.01
N ASP A 144 -3.12 -21.13 10.22
CA ASP A 144 -1.79 -20.97 10.82
C ASP A 144 -1.04 -22.29 11.00
N ALA A 145 -1.73 -23.40 11.30
CA ALA A 145 -1.08 -24.70 11.46
C ALA A 145 -0.46 -25.18 10.14
N ALA A 146 -1.22 -25.11 9.04
CA ALA A 146 -0.71 -25.42 7.70
C ALA A 146 0.45 -24.50 7.29
N ALA A 147 0.37 -23.20 7.61
CA ALA A 147 1.46 -22.27 7.35
C ALA A 147 2.72 -22.62 8.17
N MET A 148 2.56 -23.01 9.43
CA MET A 148 3.66 -23.45 10.29
C MET A 148 4.27 -24.77 9.81
N ASP A 149 3.47 -25.72 9.34
CA ASP A 149 3.97 -26.98 8.77
C ASP A 149 4.73 -26.76 7.47
N SER A 150 4.29 -25.80 6.65
CA SER A 150 5.05 -25.33 5.48
C SER A 150 6.44 -24.81 5.89
N LEU A 151 6.52 -23.98 6.94
CA LEU A 151 7.80 -23.48 7.45
C LEU A 151 8.68 -24.58 8.06
N LYS A 152 8.09 -25.54 8.79
CA LYS A 152 8.84 -26.70 9.32
C LYS A 152 9.46 -27.55 8.21
N SER A 153 8.87 -27.54 7.02
CA SER A 153 9.35 -28.28 5.85
C SER A 153 10.46 -27.56 5.07
N VAL A 154 10.81 -26.32 5.46
CA VAL A 154 11.88 -25.55 4.81
C VAL A 154 13.24 -26.12 5.23
N ALA A 155 13.94 -26.75 4.28
CA ALA A 155 15.26 -27.31 4.50
C ALA A 155 16.37 -26.24 4.58
N LYS A 156 16.27 -25.17 3.77
CA LYS A 156 17.27 -24.10 3.67
C LYS A 156 16.58 -22.76 3.48
N LEU A 157 17.17 -21.72 4.06
CA LEU A 157 16.80 -20.32 3.83
C LEU A 157 17.24 -19.84 2.43
N ASP A 158 16.52 -18.87 1.88
CA ASP A 158 16.83 -18.25 0.59
C ASP A 158 18.15 -17.47 0.63
N PHE A 159 18.49 -16.91 1.80
CA PHE A 159 19.72 -16.19 2.06
C PHE A 159 20.07 -16.20 3.56
N GLU A 160 21.28 -15.78 3.91
CA GLU A 160 21.75 -15.71 5.30
C GLU A 160 21.02 -14.60 6.09
N PRO A 161 20.48 -14.87 7.29
CA PRO A 161 19.78 -13.86 8.08
C PRO A 161 20.63 -12.61 8.33
N GLY A 162 20.05 -11.44 8.09
CA GLY A 162 20.71 -10.14 8.28
C GLY A 162 21.55 -9.67 7.09
N THR A 163 21.64 -10.43 5.99
CA THR A 163 22.44 -10.05 4.82
C THR A 163 21.64 -9.45 3.67
N GLN A 164 20.34 -9.73 3.59
CA GLN A 164 19.45 -9.22 2.55
C GLN A 164 18.06 -8.89 3.10
N TYR A 165 17.29 -8.13 2.32
CA TYR A 165 15.90 -7.79 2.62
C TYR A 165 14.95 -8.56 1.70
N ALA A 166 13.98 -9.25 2.29
CA ALA A 166 12.86 -9.87 1.58
C ALA A 166 11.56 -9.70 2.39
N TYR A 167 10.71 -8.79 1.93
CA TYR A 167 9.39 -8.58 2.51
C TYR A 167 8.53 -9.83 2.34
N ASN A 168 8.14 -10.44 3.46
CA ASN A 168 7.46 -11.73 3.46
C ASN A 168 6.62 -11.91 4.74
N ASN A 169 5.39 -12.43 4.59
CA ASN A 169 4.47 -12.73 5.69
C ASN A 169 4.90 -13.92 6.58
N SER A 170 5.84 -14.78 6.16
CA SER A 170 6.45 -15.79 7.04
C SER A 170 7.08 -15.13 8.28
N ASN A 171 7.70 -13.95 8.12
CA ASN A 171 8.23 -13.19 9.25
C ASN A 171 7.14 -12.84 10.26
N ILE A 172 5.96 -12.43 9.76
CA ILE A 172 4.85 -11.98 10.57
C ILE A 172 4.18 -13.15 11.29
N LEU A 173 4.00 -14.27 10.60
CA LEU A 173 3.51 -15.50 11.23
C LEU A 173 4.39 -15.90 12.41
N LEU A 174 5.72 -15.90 12.24
CA LEU A 174 6.63 -16.24 13.34
C LEU A 174 6.62 -15.21 14.47
N GLN A 175 6.47 -13.91 14.19
CA GLN A 175 6.29 -12.89 15.24
C GLN A 175 5.05 -13.18 16.10
N ARG A 176 3.92 -13.53 15.47
CA ARG A 176 2.67 -13.92 16.18
C ARG A 176 2.92 -15.13 17.05
N GLN A 177 3.50 -16.19 16.48
CA GLN A 177 3.81 -17.42 17.21
C GLN A 177 4.72 -17.17 18.42
N ILE A 178 5.70 -16.28 18.32
CA ILE A 178 6.55 -15.90 19.47
C ILE A 178 5.72 -15.24 20.57
N VAL A 179 4.82 -14.30 20.23
CA VAL A 179 3.92 -13.67 21.20
C VAL A 179 3.04 -14.72 21.86
N GLU A 180 2.47 -15.65 21.10
CA GLU A 180 1.62 -16.72 21.65
C GLU A 180 2.40 -17.67 22.57
N GLN A 181 3.60 -18.09 22.18
CA GLN A 181 4.45 -18.97 23.01
C GLN A 181 4.86 -18.31 24.32
N ILE A 182 5.19 -17.02 24.31
CA ILE A 182 5.61 -16.31 25.53
C ILE A 182 4.43 -16.06 26.48
N THR A 183 3.24 -15.80 25.92
CA THR A 183 2.09 -15.31 26.70
C THR A 183 1.05 -16.38 27.02
N GLY A 184 1.02 -17.48 26.27
CA GLY A 184 -0.05 -18.47 26.29
C GLY A 184 -1.40 -17.96 25.74
N MET A 185 -1.44 -16.74 25.20
CA MET A 185 -2.65 -16.13 24.63
C MET A 185 -2.64 -16.28 23.11
N LYS A 186 -3.81 -16.46 22.49
CA LYS A 186 -3.93 -16.26 21.04
C LYS A 186 -3.53 -14.83 20.69
N PHE A 187 -2.91 -14.63 19.54
CA PHE A 187 -2.43 -13.30 19.12
C PHE A 187 -3.57 -12.28 19.04
N ALA A 188 -4.72 -12.66 18.49
CA ALA A 188 -5.93 -11.83 18.44
C ALA A 188 -6.39 -11.39 19.84
N ASP A 189 -6.34 -12.28 20.83
CA ASP A 189 -6.67 -11.97 22.22
C ASP A 189 -5.65 -11.03 22.86
N PHE A 190 -4.35 -11.24 22.57
CA PHE A 190 -3.29 -10.36 23.04
C PHE A 190 -3.50 -8.94 22.52
N VAL A 191 -3.65 -8.77 21.20
CA VAL A 191 -3.90 -7.46 20.59
C VAL A 191 -5.15 -6.81 21.17
N THR A 192 -6.25 -7.55 21.28
CA THR A 192 -7.50 -7.02 21.84
C THR A 192 -7.32 -6.56 23.29
N LYS A 193 -6.74 -7.40 24.15
CA LYS A 193 -6.65 -7.14 25.60
C LYS A 193 -5.54 -6.17 25.97
N LYS A 194 -4.41 -6.20 25.27
CA LYS A 194 -3.19 -5.45 25.62
C LYS A 194 -2.97 -4.21 24.76
N ILE A 195 -3.64 -4.09 23.63
CA ILE A 195 -3.49 -2.95 22.71
C ILE A 195 -4.84 -2.24 22.54
N LEU A 196 -5.83 -2.88 21.93
CA LEU A 196 -7.07 -2.18 21.52
C LEU A 196 -7.85 -1.62 22.72
N LYS A 197 -8.08 -2.44 23.77
CA LYS A 197 -8.82 -2.02 24.96
C LYS A 197 -8.13 -0.87 25.72
N PRO A 198 -6.84 -0.93 26.06
CA PRO A 198 -6.14 0.20 26.70
C PRO A 198 -6.19 1.51 25.89
N LEU A 199 -6.17 1.41 24.56
CA LEU A 199 -6.25 2.56 23.66
C LEU A 199 -7.68 3.04 23.41
N LYS A 200 -8.69 2.39 24.00
CA LYS A 200 -10.11 2.66 23.75
C LYS A 200 -10.47 2.57 22.27
N MET A 201 -9.81 1.67 21.54
CA MET A 201 -10.15 1.31 20.17
C MET A 201 -11.29 0.28 20.19
N THR A 202 -12.47 0.71 20.63
CA THR A 202 -13.60 -0.16 20.97
C THR A 202 -14.33 -0.72 19.75
N SER A 203 -14.15 -0.11 18.59
CA SER A 203 -14.70 -0.61 17.35
C SER A 203 -13.73 -1.59 16.70
N SER A 204 -12.43 -1.42 16.81
CA SER A 204 -11.43 -2.28 16.16
C SER A 204 -11.46 -3.72 16.66
N LEU A 205 -11.11 -4.65 15.78
CA LEU A 205 -11.04 -6.07 16.11
C LEU A 205 -9.97 -6.77 15.26
N VAL A 206 -9.66 -8.02 15.61
CA VAL A 206 -8.69 -8.86 14.92
C VAL A 206 -9.40 -10.08 14.34
N ASP A 207 -9.05 -10.43 13.10
CA ASP A 207 -9.60 -11.56 12.34
C ASP A 207 -11.13 -11.51 12.12
N PRO A 208 -11.64 -10.45 11.44
CA PRO A 208 -13.03 -10.42 11.02
C PRO A 208 -13.36 -11.57 10.05
N ASN A 209 -14.64 -11.92 9.99
CA ASN A 209 -15.21 -12.89 9.05
C ASN A 209 -16.48 -12.33 8.36
N ASP A 210 -17.03 -13.04 7.39
CA ASP A 210 -18.15 -12.56 6.56
C ASP A 210 -19.43 -12.22 7.35
N THR A 211 -19.57 -12.74 8.58
CA THR A 211 -20.67 -12.45 9.51
C THR A 211 -20.40 -11.27 10.44
N THR A 212 -19.21 -10.69 10.39
CA THR A 212 -18.82 -9.57 11.27
C THR A 212 -19.61 -8.32 10.89
N PRO A 213 -20.38 -7.72 11.83
CA PRO A 213 -21.18 -6.53 11.54
C PRO A 213 -20.31 -5.31 11.29
N LEU A 214 -20.83 -4.38 10.48
CA LEU A 214 -20.16 -3.11 10.14
C LEU A 214 -18.74 -3.31 9.59
N MET A 215 -18.54 -4.35 8.77
CA MET A 215 -17.36 -4.52 7.92
C MET A 215 -17.69 -4.06 6.50
N ALA A 216 -16.86 -3.19 5.92
CA ALA A 216 -17.02 -2.74 4.55
C ALA A 216 -16.50 -3.82 3.60
N LYS A 217 -17.33 -4.79 3.20
CA LYS A 217 -16.93 -5.92 2.35
C LYS A 217 -16.30 -5.44 1.05
N SER A 218 -15.12 -5.93 0.72
CA SER A 218 -14.37 -5.43 -0.44
C SER A 218 -14.81 -6.04 -1.76
N TYR A 219 -14.70 -5.25 -2.83
CA TYR A 219 -15.05 -5.65 -4.19
C TYR A 219 -14.24 -4.87 -5.22
N ASN A 220 -14.05 -5.43 -6.43
CA ASN A 220 -13.40 -4.73 -7.54
C ASN A 220 -14.39 -3.86 -8.33
N ASN A 221 -13.91 -3.08 -9.31
CA ASN A 221 -14.79 -2.21 -10.12
C ASN A 221 -15.80 -2.96 -10.99
N ASN A 222 -15.57 -4.24 -11.24
CA ASN A 222 -16.49 -5.11 -11.97
C ASN A 222 -17.61 -5.67 -11.05
N GLY A 223 -17.66 -5.24 -9.79
CA GLY A 223 -18.66 -5.69 -8.83
C GLY A 223 -18.40 -7.10 -8.28
N VAL A 224 -17.19 -7.63 -8.44
CA VAL A 224 -16.83 -8.96 -7.92
C VAL A 224 -16.38 -8.82 -6.46
N PRO A 225 -17.08 -9.45 -5.50
CA PRO A 225 -16.71 -9.41 -4.08
C PRO A 225 -15.43 -10.20 -3.82
N SER A 226 -14.76 -9.89 -2.71
CA SER A 226 -13.62 -10.67 -2.20
C SER A 226 -13.98 -11.33 -0.86
N PRO A 227 -13.43 -12.51 -0.57
CA PRO A 227 -13.60 -13.14 0.74
C PRO A 227 -12.98 -12.27 1.84
N LEU A 228 -13.56 -12.27 3.04
CA LEU A 228 -12.99 -11.52 4.17
C LEU A 228 -11.90 -12.29 4.92
N ALA A 229 -12.06 -13.61 5.01
CA ALA A 229 -11.15 -14.46 5.77
C ALA A 229 -9.76 -14.53 5.12
N SER A 230 -8.72 -14.39 5.94
CA SER A 230 -7.34 -14.63 5.54
C SER A 230 -6.88 -16.03 5.96
N PRO A 231 -6.10 -16.75 5.13
CA PRO A 231 -5.56 -18.06 5.49
C PRO A 231 -4.64 -18.08 6.71
N ILE A 232 -4.05 -16.94 7.09
CA ILE A 232 -3.33 -16.82 8.37
C ILE A 232 -4.02 -15.81 9.27
N SER A 233 -4.01 -16.03 10.59
CA SER A 233 -4.68 -15.19 11.61
C SER A 233 -3.87 -13.93 11.94
N GLY A 234 -4.42 -13.02 12.76
CA GLY A 234 -3.78 -11.83 13.30
C GLY A 234 -3.92 -10.55 12.46
N TRP A 235 -5.01 -10.39 11.70
CA TRP A 235 -5.25 -9.22 10.85
C TRP A 235 -6.27 -8.26 11.47
N THR A 236 -5.81 -7.05 11.78
CA THR A 236 -6.66 -6.01 12.39
C THR A 236 -7.56 -5.34 11.34
N ALA A 237 -8.80 -5.08 11.74
CA ALA A 237 -9.72 -4.18 11.05
C ALA A 237 -10.10 -3.02 11.98
N VAL A 238 -10.18 -1.81 11.42
CA VAL A 238 -10.33 -0.56 12.18
C VAL A 238 -11.37 0.36 11.54
N THR A 239 -11.95 1.25 12.34
CA THR A 239 -12.67 2.44 11.88
C THR A 239 -11.73 3.64 11.79
N LEU A 240 -12.17 4.76 11.21
CA LEU A 240 -11.38 6.00 11.17
C LEU A 240 -10.97 6.46 12.58
N ASP A 241 -11.91 6.48 13.52
CA ASP A 241 -11.68 7.01 14.87
C ASP A 241 -10.66 6.18 15.63
N ASP A 242 -10.78 4.86 15.56
CA ASP A 242 -9.85 3.99 16.25
C ASP A 242 -8.46 4.03 15.61
N PHE A 243 -8.40 4.14 14.28
CA PHE A 243 -7.11 4.26 13.61
C PHE A 243 -6.43 5.60 13.91
N TYR A 244 -7.20 6.68 14.10
CA TYR A 244 -6.64 7.93 14.60
C TYR A 244 -6.18 7.82 16.06
N LYS A 245 -6.90 7.12 16.93
CA LYS A 245 -6.43 6.83 18.31
C LYS A 245 -5.12 6.06 18.29
N TRP A 246 -4.96 5.08 17.41
CA TRP A 246 -3.70 4.36 17.22
C TRP A 246 -2.56 5.36 16.93
N GLU A 247 -2.76 6.22 15.94
CA GLU A 247 -1.75 7.21 15.53
C GLU A 247 -1.39 8.19 16.64
N GLN A 248 -2.39 8.72 17.35
CA GLN A 248 -2.16 9.63 18.47
C GLN A 248 -1.34 8.96 19.59
N ASN A 249 -1.61 7.69 19.89
CA ASN A 249 -0.86 6.99 20.93
C ASN A 249 0.55 6.60 20.47
N LEU A 250 0.76 6.40 19.18
CA LEU A 250 2.09 6.22 18.60
C LEU A 250 2.91 7.52 18.67
N GLU A 251 2.32 8.65 18.25
CA GLU A 251 2.94 9.99 18.28
C GLU A 251 3.48 10.35 19.67
N HIS A 252 2.69 10.07 20.70
CA HIS A 252 2.99 10.42 22.09
C HIS A 252 3.75 9.31 22.84
N PHE A 253 4.26 8.30 22.15
CA PHE A 253 5.01 7.17 22.74
C PHE A 253 4.26 6.46 23.89
N LYS A 254 2.93 6.34 23.75
CA LYS A 254 2.07 5.68 24.75
C LYS A 254 1.94 4.17 24.52
N LEU A 255 2.30 3.70 23.32
CA LEU A 255 2.30 2.27 22.98
C LEU A 255 3.52 1.54 23.54
N ILE A 256 4.69 2.16 23.34
CA ILE A 256 6.02 1.67 23.69
C ILE A 256 6.95 2.88 23.87
N SER A 257 8.09 2.67 24.52
CA SER A 257 9.09 3.72 24.73
C SER A 257 9.67 4.28 23.43
N ILE A 258 10.18 5.51 23.48
CA ILE A 258 10.90 6.15 22.37
C ILE A 258 12.02 5.24 21.83
N ALA A 259 12.76 4.56 22.72
CA ALA A 259 13.84 3.65 22.34
C ALA A 259 13.33 2.47 21.51
N SER A 260 12.23 1.85 21.92
CA SER A 260 11.59 0.76 21.17
C SER A 260 11.00 1.25 19.85
N THR A 261 10.39 2.45 19.81
CA THR A 261 9.88 3.04 18.57
C THR A 261 10.99 3.30 17.56
N LYS A 262 12.16 3.78 18.02
CA LYS A 262 13.35 3.95 17.17
C LYS A 262 13.79 2.62 16.54
N VAL A 263 13.74 1.52 17.29
CA VAL A 263 14.02 0.19 16.75
C VAL A 263 13.02 -0.18 15.65
N LEU A 264 11.72 0.04 15.87
CA LEU A 264 10.68 -0.30 14.90
C LEU A 264 10.67 0.59 13.65
N LEU A 265 11.31 1.76 13.70
CA LEU A 265 11.53 2.67 12.57
C LEU A 265 12.92 2.50 11.92
N THR A 266 13.70 1.49 12.32
CA THR A 266 15.01 1.22 11.72
C THR A 266 14.89 0.18 10.60
N PRO A 267 14.88 0.59 9.31
CA PRO A 267 14.78 -0.34 8.20
C PRO A 267 16.09 -1.11 7.99
N PHE A 268 16.00 -2.20 7.24
CA PHE A 268 17.18 -2.95 6.79
C PHE A 268 18.12 -2.09 5.92
N GLY A 269 17.55 -1.22 5.10
CA GLY A 269 18.28 -0.32 4.23
C GLY A 269 17.38 0.77 3.64
N PRO A 270 17.92 1.64 2.77
CA PRO A 270 17.16 2.71 2.14
C PRO A 270 15.92 2.18 1.41
N ASN A 271 14.80 2.89 1.55
CA ASN A 271 13.52 2.56 0.89
C ASN A 271 12.97 1.16 1.21
N LYS A 272 13.33 0.57 2.36
CA LYS A 272 12.79 -0.71 2.84
C LYS A 272 11.80 -0.49 3.99
N GLN A 273 10.77 -1.33 4.08
CA GLN A 273 9.80 -1.27 5.18
C GLN A 273 10.39 -1.89 6.46
N CYS A 274 9.84 -1.48 7.60
CA CYS A 274 10.19 -1.99 8.93
C CYS A 274 8.94 -2.20 9.79
N GLY A 275 9.11 -2.43 11.09
CA GLY A 275 8.02 -2.79 12.00
C GLY A 275 6.87 -1.77 12.04
N LEU A 276 7.17 -0.48 11.84
CA LEU A 276 6.19 0.61 11.74
C LEU A 276 6.03 1.18 10.32
N GLY A 277 6.34 0.39 9.29
CA GLY A 277 6.34 0.90 7.91
C GLY A 277 7.49 1.87 7.68
N GLY A 278 7.24 3.18 7.82
CA GLY A 278 8.23 4.25 7.73
C GLY A 278 7.91 5.46 8.60
N GLY A 279 8.93 6.24 8.96
CA GLY A 279 8.78 7.40 9.82
C GLY A 279 10.11 7.98 10.28
N LYS A 280 10.04 9.06 11.07
CA LYS A 280 11.22 9.75 11.60
C LYS A 280 10.97 10.21 13.03
N ILE A 281 11.98 10.06 13.88
CA ILE A 281 12.04 10.62 15.23
C ILE A 281 13.21 11.62 15.28
N ALA A 282 13.04 12.74 15.97
CA ALA A 282 14.11 13.67 16.28
C ALA A 282 14.11 13.95 17.79
N GLY A 283 15.20 13.58 18.47
CA GLY A 283 15.26 13.59 19.93
C GLY A 283 14.19 12.66 20.52
N ASP A 284 13.24 13.27 21.23
CA ASP A 284 12.12 12.63 21.92
C ASP A 284 10.76 12.99 21.28
N GLN A 285 10.76 13.41 20.01
CA GLN A 285 9.55 13.76 19.26
C GLN A 285 9.43 12.92 18.00
N MET A 286 8.23 12.36 17.78
CA MET A 286 7.88 11.78 16.49
C MET A 286 7.66 12.91 15.48
N ILE A 287 8.27 12.80 14.30
CA ILE A 287 8.26 13.83 13.26
C ILE A 287 7.32 13.44 12.13
N THR A 288 7.44 12.19 11.67
CA THR A 288 6.56 11.62 10.66
C THR A 288 6.30 10.15 10.94
N HIS A 289 5.15 9.69 10.46
CA HIS A 289 4.81 8.27 10.36
C HIS A 289 4.02 8.06 9.07
N THR A 290 4.30 6.98 8.34
CA THR A 290 3.60 6.65 7.10
C THR A 290 3.62 5.15 6.88
N HIS A 291 2.46 4.61 6.57
CA HIS A 291 2.32 3.21 6.18
C HIS A 291 1.08 3.02 5.31
N ASP A 292 1.22 2.16 4.31
CA ASP A 292 0.13 1.69 3.47
C ASP A 292 -0.13 0.20 3.69
N GLY A 293 -1.32 -0.23 3.34
CA GLY A 293 -1.68 -1.63 3.41
C GLY A 293 -2.67 -2.02 2.34
N THR A 294 -2.46 -3.20 1.78
CA THR A 294 -3.38 -3.84 0.84
C THR A 294 -3.75 -5.21 1.34
N ALA A 295 -5.04 -5.55 1.26
CA ALA A 295 -5.54 -6.91 1.48
C ALA A 295 -6.67 -7.16 0.50
N LEU A 296 -6.47 -8.03 -0.50
CA LEU A 296 -7.44 -8.25 -1.58
C LEU A 296 -7.84 -6.91 -2.23
N ASN A 297 -9.12 -6.55 -2.18
CA ASN A 297 -9.65 -5.28 -2.68
C ASN A 297 -9.72 -4.16 -1.63
N TYR A 298 -9.16 -4.36 -0.43
CA TYR A 298 -8.93 -3.27 0.51
C TYR A 298 -7.63 -2.53 0.23
N GLN A 299 -7.64 -1.22 0.43
CA GLN A 299 -6.43 -0.42 0.63
C GLN A 299 -6.61 0.54 1.79
N ALA A 300 -5.53 0.77 2.52
CA ALA A 300 -5.43 1.77 3.56
C ALA A 300 -4.14 2.57 3.39
N LEU A 301 -4.20 3.85 3.70
CA LEU A 301 -3.05 4.73 3.79
C LEU A 301 -3.17 5.61 5.02
N LEU A 302 -2.13 5.62 5.83
CA LEU A 302 -1.93 6.58 6.90
C LEU A 302 -0.68 7.39 6.60
N THR A 303 -0.81 8.72 6.65
CA THR A 303 0.33 9.63 6.64
C THR A 303 0.20 10.65 7.76
N ALA A 304 1.27 10.88 8.50
CA ALA A 304 1.33 11.89 9.54
C ALA A 304 2.62 12.70 9.44
N ASN A 305 2.47 14.01 9.54
CA ASN A 305 3.54 14.97 9.71
C ASN A 305 3.24 15.81 10.95
N PHE A 306 3.77 15.37 12.08
CA PHE A 306 3.50 15.95 13.39
C PHE A 306 4.09 17.36 13.53
N LYS A 307 5.16 17.69 12.79
CA LYS A 307 5.67 19.07 12.72
C LYS A 307 4.67 20.04 12.10
N GLN A 308 3.82 19.56 11.20
CA GLN A 308 2.73 20.34 10.61
C GLN A 308 1.40 20.16 11.36
N GLY A 309 1.38 19.34 12.42
CA GLY A 309 0.16 18.94 13.12
C GLY A 309 -0.85 18.25 12.22
N ARG A 310 -0.39 17.50 11.20
CA ARG A 310 -1.22 16.98 10.11
C ARG A 310 -1.23 15.45 10.07
N THR A 311 -2.43 14.87 9.98
CA THR A 311 -2.63 13.43 9.76
C THR A 311 -3.70 13.22 8.68
N VAL A 312 -3.44 12.34 7.72
CA VAL A 312 -4.38 11.92 6.69
C VAL A 312 -4.55 10.41 6.76
N ILE A 313 -5.79 9.95 6.88
CA ILE A 313 -6.17 8.54 6.87
C ILE A 313 -7.16 8.32 5.73
N LEU A 314 -6.81 7.41 4.82
CA LEU A 314 -7.65 6.94 3.72
C LEU A 314 -7.88 5.44 3.87
N LEU A 315 -9.14 5.01 3.94
CA LEU A 315 -9.54 3.61 4.00
C LEU A 315 -10.49 3.32 2.86
N THR A 316 -10.26 2.26 2.09
CA THR A 316 -11.15 1.85 0.99
C THR A 316 -11.33 0.33 0.94
N ASN A 317 -12.53 -0.09 0.57
CA ASN A 317 -12.89 -1.48 0.26
C ASN A 317 -12.94 -1.74 -1.27
N ASN A 318 -12.40 -0.81 -2.07
CA ASN A 318 -12.28 -0.92 -3.52
C ASN A 318 -10.90 -0.43 -3.97
N LYS A 319 -9.98 -1.38 -4.14
CA LYS A 319 -8.58 -1.14 -4.48
C LYS A 319 -8.42 -0.58 -5.89
N GLN A 320 -7.72 0.55 -5.99
CA GLN A 320 -7.37 1.20 -7.27
C GLN A 320 -5.88 1.58 -7.39
N ASN A 321 -5.06 1.27 -6.38
CA ASN A 321 -3.61 1.59 -6.32
C ASN A 321 -3.28 3.09 -6.43
N ASN A 322 -4.17 3.96 -5.95
CA ASN A 322 -4.11 5.41 -6.16
C ASN A 322 -4.22 6.23 -4.86
N LEU A 323 -4.20 5.60 -3.69
CA LEU A 323 -4.35 6.32 -2.42
C LEU A 323 -3.23 7.36 -2.21
N TYR A 324 -2.02 7.10 -2.71
CA TYR A 324 -0.94 8.09 -2.70
C TYR A 324 -1.22 9.29 -3.61
N ASP A 325 -1.84 9.10 -4.78
CA ASP A 325 -2.21 10.21 -5.66
C ASP A 325 -3.28 11.09 -5.02
N ILE A 326 -4.29 10.46 -4.41
CA ILE A 326 -5.34 11.15 -3.64
C ILE A 326 -4.71 11.91 -2.47
N ASN A 327 -3.82 11.27 -1.70
CA ASN A 327 -3.12 11.91 -0.59
C ASN A 327 -2.26 13.08 -1.07
N ASN A 328 -1.49 12.93 -2.15
CA ASN A 328 -0.66 14.02 -2.69
C ASN A 328 -1.50 15.22 -3.12
N ALA A 329 -2.66 14.97 -3.75
CA ALA A 329 -3.61 16.02 -4.08
C ALA A 329 -4.16 16.72 -2.83
N ILE A 330 -4.54 15.96 -1.80
CA ILE A 330 -4.95 16.49 -0.49
C ILE A 330 -3.84 17.37 0.10
N GLN A 331 -2.60 16.88 0.16
CA GLN A 331 -1.47 17.61 0.73
C GLN A 331 -1.21 18.93 -0.02
N SER A 332 -1.27 18.93 -1.35
CA SER A 332 -1.17 20.15 -2.16
C SER A 332 -2.29 21.14 -1.85
N ILE A 333 -3.54 20.68 -1.74
CA ILE A 333 -4.67 21.54 -1.36
C ILE A 333 -4.45 22.15 0.03
N LEU A 334 -4.01 21.35 1.00
CA LEU A 334 -3.75 21.81 2.36
C LEU A 334 -2.60 22.84 2.41
N ASP A 335 -1.62 22.71 1.53
CA ASP A 335 -0.50 23.64 1.36
C ASP A 335 -0.84 24.86 0.48
N GLY A 336 -2.04 24.95 -0.10
CA GLY A 336 -2.43 26.02 -1.02
C GLY A 336 -1.68 25.98 -2.36
N LYS A 337 -1.20 24.81 -2.78
CA LYS A 337 -0.48 24.58 -4.03
C LYS A 337 -1.41 24.01 -5.10
N PRO A 338 -1.09 24.18 -6.39
CA PRO A 338 -1.73 23.43 -7.47
C PRO A 338 -1.64 21.92 -7.21
N TYR A 339 -2.68 21.20 -7.60
CA TYR A 339 -2.77 19.76 -7.41
C TYR A 339 -3.21 19.05 -8.69
N LEU A 340 -2.81 17.79 -8.83
CA LEU A 340 -3.25 16.93 -9.91
C LEU A 340 -4.51 16.20 -9.49
N GLN A 341 -5.50 16.16 -10.38
CA GLN A 341 -6.69 15.34 -10.19
C GLN A 341 -6.33 13.88 -10.44
N PRO A 342 -6.66 12.94 -9.53
CA PRO A 342 -6.58 11.52 -9.79
C PRO A 342 -7.39 11.14 -11.04
N LYS A 343 -6.83 10.26 -11.86
CA LYS A 343 -7.43 9.80 -13.11
C LYS A 343 -7.50 8.28 -13.15
N LYS A 344 -8.45 7.76 -13.93
CA LYS A 344 -8.49 6.35 -14.31
C LYS A 344 -7.30 6.04 -15.20
N GLN A 345 -6.73 4.86 -15.04
CA GLN A 345 -5.76 4.38 -16.01
C GLN A 345 -6.49 4.01 -17.31
N VAL A 346 -6.04 4.54 -18.46
CA VAL A 346 -6.66 4.27 -19.77
C VAL A 346 -6.73 2.77 -20.06
N ILE A 347 -5.75 2.01 -19.57
CA ILE A 347 -5.71 0.55 -19.73
C ILE A 347 -7.00 -0.12 -19.25
N ASN A 348 -7.60 0.33 -18.15
CA ASN A 348 -8.81 -0.29 -17.60
C ASN A 348 -9.96 -0.25 -18.63
N ALA A 349 -10.11 0.87 -19.35
CA ALA A 349 -11.16 1.00 -20.37
C ALA A 349 -10.84 0.22 -21.65
N LEU A 350 -9.57 -0.06 -21.91
CA LEU A 350 -9.12 -0.83 -23.08
C LEU A 350 -9.22 -2.35 -22.83
N GLU A 351 -8.92 -2.82 -21.63
CA GLU A 351 -9.03 -4.23 -21.25
C GLU A 351 -10.48 -4.70 -21.10
N ASP A 352 -11.42 -3.79 -20.80
CA ASP A 352 -12.86 -4.08 -20.79
C ASP A 352 -13.45 -4.33 -22.20
N LYS A 353 -12.68 -4.10 -23.26
CA LYS A 353 -13.11 -4.39 -24.63
C LYS A 353 -13.15 -5.90 -24.88
N PRO A 354 -14.04 -6.38 -25.78
CA PRO A 354 -14.09 -7.80 -26.13
C PRO A 354 -12.72 -8.35 -26.55
N ASP A 355 -12.41 -9.59 -26.18
CA ASP A 355 -11.12 -10.22 -26.51
C ASP A 355 -10.80 -10.27 -28.01
N LYS A 356 -11.82 -10.17 -28.86
CA LYS A 356 -11.70 -10.11 -30.33
C LYS A 356 -11.32 -8.72 -30.90
N THR A 357 -11.32 -7.67 -30.07
CA THR A 357 -10.99 -6.31 -30.50
C THR A 357 -9.52 -6.24 -30.92
N THR A 358 -9.27 -5.88 -32.18
CA THR A 358 -7.94 -5.80 -32.81
C THR A 358 -7.08 -4.66 -32.22
N GLY A 359 -5.76 -4.73 -32.40
CA GLY A 359 -4.84 -3.70 -31.95
C GLY A 359 -5.14 -2.33 -32.56
N THR A 360 -5.56 -2.30 -33.83
CA THR A 360 -5.98 -1.05 -34.50
C THR A 360 -7.22 -0.45 -33.85
N GLU A 361 -8.22 -1.27 -33.51
CA GLU A 361 -9.42 -0.80 -32.80
C GLU A 361 -9.09 -0.33 -31.37
N LEU A 362 -8.15 -1.00 -30.68
CA LEU A 362 -7.66 -0.57 -29.38
C LEU A 362 -6.96 0.79 -29.45
N LEU A 363 -6.11 1.03 -30.46
CA LEU A 363 -5.50 2.34 -30.67
C LEU A 363 -6.53 3.42 -31.04
N ALA A 364 -7.53 3.10 -31.84
CA ALA A 364 -8.62 4.02 -32.14
C ALA A 364 -9.38 4.42 -30.86
N ALA A 365 -9.70 3.45 -30.00
CA ALA A 365 -10.31 3.70 -28.70
C ALA A 365 -9.40 4.52 -27.78
N TYR A 366 -8.10 4.23 -27.75
CA TYR A 366 -7.12 5.02 -27.00
C TYR A 366 -7.11 6.49 -27.46
N GLN A 367 -7.08 6.75 -28.77
CA GLN A 367 -7.10 8.13 -29.30
C GLN A 367 -8.41 8.85 -29.03
N GLU A 368 -9.54 8.14 -29.11
CA GLU A 368 -10.84 8.69 -28.74
C GLU A 368 -10.86 9.11 -27.27
N LEU A 369 -10.44 8.21 -26.36
CA LEU A 369 -10.35 8.51 -24.93
C LEU A 369 -9.40 9.67 -24.66
N LYS A 370 -8.25 9.72 -25.35
CA LYS A 370 -7.28 10.81 -25.21
C LYS A 370 -7.85 12.16 -25.65
N THR A 371 -8.69 12.16 -26.68
CA THR A 371 -9.28 13.39 -27.21
C THR A 371 -10.48 13.85 -26.38
N LYS A 372 -11.40 12.94 -26.05
CA LYS A 372 -12.69 13.27 -25.42
C LYS A 372 -12.67 13.21 -23.89
N HIS A 373 -11.79 12.39 -23.31
CA HIS A 373 -11.79 12.06 -21.88
C HIS A 373 -10.41 12.24 -21.21
N SER A 374 -9.57 13.14 -21.73
CA SER A 374 -8.24 13.46 -21.16
C SER A 374 -8.28 13.92 -19.70
N ASN A 375 -9.41 14.47 -19.25
CA ASN A 375 -9.61 14.90 -17.86
C ASN A 375 -10.01 13.74 -16.92
N GLU A 376 -10.38 12.59 -17.46
CA GLU A 376 -10.80 11.41 -16.70
C GLU A 376 -9.74 10.32 -16.71
N TYR A 377 -8.96 10.20 -17.79
CA TYR A 377 -7.97 9.14 -17.97
C TYR A 377 -6.53 9.66 -18.00
N SER A 378 -5.61 8.88 -17.46
CA SER A 378 -4.16 9.03 -17.63
C SER A 378 -3.68 8.22 -18.83
N PHE A 379 -2.73 8.80 -19.56
CA PHE A 379 -2.17 8.26 -20.81
C PHE A 379 -0.65 8.19 -20.66
N ASP A 380 -0.20 7.34 -19.75
CA ASP A 380 1.22 7.14 -19.47
C ASP A 380 1.79 5.96 -20.27
N GLU A 381 3.12 5.90 -20.33
CA GLU A 381 3.87 4.84 -21.01
C GLU A 381 3.49 3.45 -20.48
N SER A 382 3.29 3.34 -19.16
CA SER A 382 3.08 2.07 -18.49
C SER A 382 1.73 1.44 -18.86
N ALA A 383 0.71 2.26 -19.12
CA ALA A 383 -0.61 1.79 -19.53
C ALA A 383 -0.55 1.06 -20.88
N LEU A 384 0.09 1.65 -21.89
CA LEU A 384 0.26 0.99 -23.19
C LEU A 384 1.23 -0.20 -23.10
N ASN A 385 2.26 -0.11 -22.26
CA ASN A 385 3.17 -1.24 -22.05
C ASN A 385 2.44 -2.45 -21.47
N THR A 386 1.58 -2.22 -20.47
CA THR A 386 0.74 -3.24 -19.84
C THR A 386 -0.24 -3.85 -20.85
N LEU A 387 -0.88 -3.02 -21.69
CA LEU A 387 -1.75 -3.51 -22.76
C LEU A 387 -1.00 -4.44 -23.72
N GLY A 388 0.19 -4.02 -24.16
CA GLY A 388 1.02 -4.80 -25.08
C GLY A 388 1.36 -6.17 -24.49
N TYR A 389 1.74 -6.23 -23.20
CA TYR A 389 2.00 -7.50 -22.52
C TYR A 389 0.74 -8.35 -22.32
N SER A 390 -0.41 -7.74 -22.04
CA SER A 390 -1.70 -8.44 -21.95
C SER A 390 -2.03 -9.16 -23.27
N LEU A 391 -1.82 -8.49 -24.40
CA LEU A 391 -1.97 -9.07 -25.74
C LEU A 391 -0.90 -10.12 -26.05
N LEU A 392 0.35 -9.87 -25.68
CA LEU A 392 1.48 -10.80 -25.86
C LEU A 392 1.24 -12.13 -25.14
N ASN A 393 0.76 -12.08 -23.90
CA ASN A 393 0.38 -13.27 -23.12
C ASN A 393 -0.77 -14.07 -23.75
N LYS A 394 -1.67 -13.38 -24.46
CA LYS A 394 -2.74 -14.00 -25.28
C LYS A 394 -2.24 -14.50 -26.64
N LYS A 395 -0.93 -14.44 -26.92
CA LYS A 395 -0.27 -14.79 -28.20
C LYS A 395 -0.77 -13.94 -29.38
N ARG A 396 -1.33 -12.76 -29.12
CA ARG A 396 -1.76 -11.80 -30.14
C ARG A 396 -0.58 -10.91 -30.55
N TYR A 397 0.42 -11.53 -31.17
CA TYR A 397 1.72 -10.89 -31.41
C TYR A 397 1.63 -9.62 -32.27
N ASP A 398 0.86 -9.65 -33.35
CA ASP A 398 0.70 -8.49 -34.25
C ASP A 398 0.05 -7.31 -33.54
N ASP A 399 -0.97 -7.57 -32.73
CA ASP A 399 -1.64 -6.53 -31.95
C ASP A 399 -0.71 -5.96 -30.87
N ALA A 400 0.03 -6.84 -30.17
CA ALA A 400 1.00 -6.41 -29.16
C ALA A 400 2.10 -5.51 -29.77
N ILE A 401 2.67 -5.92 -30.91
CA ILE A 401 3.67 -5.14 -31.66
C ILE A 401 3.11 -3.76 -32.01
N LEU A 402 1.91 -3.68 -32.56
CA LEU A 402 1.28 -2.42 -32.95
C LEU A 402 1.05 -1.49 -31.74
N ILE A 403 0.68 -2.03 -30.57
CA ILE A 403 0.58 -1.26 -29.32
C ILE A 403 1.95 -0.75 -28.85
N PHE A 404 2.98 -1.61 -28.85
CA PHE A 404 4.32 -1.22 -28.43
C PHE A 404 4.98 -0.20 -29.38
N GLU A 405 4.80 -0.36 -30.70
CA GLU A 405 5.22 0.62 -31.70
C GLU A 405 4.56 1.98 -31.43
N HIS A 406 3.25 2.00 -31.16
CA HIS A 406 2.57 3.25 -30.79
C HIS A 406 3.15 3.84 -29.50
N ASN A 407 3.48 3.01 -28.50
CA ASN A 407 4.11 3.47 -27.26
C ASN A 407 5.47 4.13 -27.52
N ILE A 408 6.29 3.58 -28.42
CA ILE A 408 7.56 4.19 -28.86
C ILE A 408 7.32 5.57 -29.50
N THR A 409 6.28 5.74 -30.30
CA THR A 409 5.98 7.05 -30.90
C THR A 409 5.71 8.12 -29.84
N LEU A 410 5.13 7.73 -28.71
CA LEU A 410 4.80 8.63 -27.61
C LEU A 410 5.97 8.84 -26.63
N PHE A 411 6.80 7.81 -26.43
CA PHE A 411 7.89 7.80 -25.44
C PHE A 411 9.24 7.33 -26.04
N PRO A 412 9.77 8.00 -27.09
CA PRO A 412 10.93 7.52 -27.87
C PRO A 412 12.27 7.56 -27.12
N LYS A 413 12.28 8.05 -25.88
CA LYS A 413 13.47 8.11 -25.00
C LYS A 413 13.46 7.03 -23.92
N SER A 414 12.37 6.27 -23.79
CA SER A 414 12.28 5.22 -22.79
C SER A 414 12.91 3.93 -23.33
N GLY A 415 13.94 3.42 -22.67
CA GLY A 415 14.49 2.11 -23.02
C GLY A 415 13.48 0.97 -22.82
N ASN A 416 12.54 1.14 -21.88
CA ASN A 416 11.53 0.14 -21.55
C ASN A 416 10.59 -0.16 -22.73
N VAL A 417 10.14 0.85 -23.48
CA VAL A 417 9.25 0.61 -24.64
C VAL A 417 9.95 -0.12 -25.79
N TYR A 418 11.25 0.11 -25.98
CA TYR A 418 12.03 -0.64 -26.98
C TYR A 418 12.29 -2.08 -26.53
N ASP A 419 12.55 -2.30 -25.24
CA ASP A 419 12.75 -3.64 -24.67
C ASP A 419 11.48 -4.49 -24.84
N SER A 420 10.31 -3.94 -24.51
CA SER A 420 9.02 -4.63 -24.66
C SER A 420 8.66 -4.89 -26.12
N LEU A 421 8.95 -3.96 -27.05
CA LEU A 421 8.78 -4.22 -28.49
C LEU A 421 9.72 -5.31 -28.99
N ALA A 422 10.99 -5.31 -28.54
CA ALA A 422 11.97 -6.33 -28.91
C ALA A 422 11.52 -7.73 -28.49
N GLU A 423 10.98 -7.85 -27.27
CA GLU A 423 10.42 -9.09 -26.75
C GLU A 423 9.20 -9.56 -27.56
N ALA A 424 8.32 -8.66 -27.98
CA ALA A 424 7.17 -9.01 -28.81
C ALA A 424 7.60 -9.56 -30.19
N TYR A 425 8.57 -8.92 -30.85
CA TYR A 425 9.15 -9.43 -32.09
C TYR A 425 9.83 -10.79 -31.88
N TYR A 426 10.59 -10.96 -30.79
CA TYR A 426 11.24 -12.23 -30.48
C TYR A 426 10.23 -13.36 -30.32
N ASN A 427 9.14 -13.14 -29.57
CA ASN A 427 8.07 -14.13 -29.38
C ASN A 427 7.30 -14.45 -30.68
N LYS A 428 7.21 -13.49 -31.61
CA LYS A 428 6.68 -13.71 -32.96
C LYS A 428 7.63 -14.50 -33.88
N GLY A 429 8.91 -14.59 -33.52
CA GLY A 429 9.96 -15.21 -34.34
C GLY A 429 10.70 -14.22 -35.26
N ASP A 430 10.43 -12.93 -35.15
CA ASP A 430 11.12 -11.88 -35.90
C ASP A 430 12.41 -11.46 -35.19
N LYS A 431 13.45 -12.27 -35.39
CA LYS A 431 14.77 -12.05 -34.77
C LYS A 431 15.45 -10.75 -35.23
N VAL A 432 15.18 -10.31 -36.46
CA VAL A 432 15.82 -9.12 -37.04
C VAL A 432 15.33 -7.87 -36.32
N ASN A 433 14.01 -7.71 -36.20
CA ASN A 433 13.43 -6.56 -35.50
C ASN A 433 13.62 -6.65 -33.98
N ALA A 434 13.63 -7.86 -33.39
CA ALA A 434 14.02 -8.02 -31.99
C ALA A 434 15.45 -7.51 -31.74
N LEU A 435 16.41 -7.92 -32.57
CA LEU A 435 17.81 -7.49 -32.44
C LEU A 435 17.97 -5.98 -32.60
N LEU A 436 17.27 -5.37 -33.56
CA LEU A 436 17.28 -3.93 -33.77
C LEU A 436 16.83 -3.16 -32.53
N ASN A 437 15.71 -3.58 -31.92
CA ASN A 437 15.17 -2.92 -30.75
C ASN A 437 16.02 -3.14 -29.49
N TYR A 438 16.55 -4.34 -29.26
CA TYR A 438 17.49 -4.56 -28.13
C TYR A 438 18.78 -3.74 -28.26
N LYS A 439 19.30 -3.53 -29.48
CA LYS A 439 20.42 -2.60 -29.70
C LYS A 439 20.04 -1.17 -29.30
N ARG A 440 18.83 -0.73 -29.66
CA ARG A 440 18.32 0.58 -29.28
C ARG A 440 18.18 0.73 -27.75
N VAL A 441 17.81 -0.33 -27.03
CA VAL A 441 17.82 -0.34 -25.56
C VAL A 441 19.23 -0.03 -25.03
N LEU A 442 20.28 -0.63 -25.58
CA LEU A 442 21.66 -0.37 -25.15
C LEU A 442 22.20 1.01 -25.56
N GLU A 443 21.68 1.61 -26.63
CA GLU A 443 21.99 3.00 -26.97
C GLU A 443 21.41 3.98 -25.95
N LEU A 444 20.23 3.68 -25.41
CA LEU A 444 19.55 4.49 -24.39
C LEU A 444 20.07 4.21 -22.97
N ASP A 445 20.35 2.95 -22.66
CA ASP A 445 20.90 2.48 -21.39
C ASP A 445 21.97 1.41 -21.63
N PRO A 446 23.25 1.83 -21.75
CA PRO A 446 24.38 0.91 -21.91
C PRO A 446 24.57 -0.07 -20.74
N SER A 447 23.92 0.14 -19.59
CA SER A 447 24.05 -0.72 -18.42
C SER A 447 23.07 -1.91 -18.42
N ASN A 448 22.11 -1.94 -19.35
CA ASN A 448 21.05 -2.95 -19.38
C ASN A 448 21.59 -4.36 -19.73
N ASN A 449 21.74 -5.19 -18.70
CA ASN A 449 22.24 -6.57 -18.85
C ASN A 449 21.26 -7.52 -19.53
N GLY A 450 19.96 -7.24 -19.47
CA GLY A 450 18.92 -8.04 -20.14
C GLY A 450 19.07 -7.97 -21.65
N ALA A 451 19.11 -6.74 -22.18
CA ALA A 451 19.30 -6.48 -23.60
C ALA A 451 20.62 -7.08 -24.14
N ARG A 452 21.73 -6.96 -23.40
CA ARG A 452 23.01 -7.61 -23.78
C ARG A 452 22.89 -9.12 -23.97
N LYS A 453 22.22 -9.81 -23.03
CA LYS A 453 22.01 -11.25 -23.10
C LYS A 453 21.16 -11.63 -24.32
N MET A 454 20.09 -10.88 -24.57
CA MET A 454 19.21 -11.12 -25.71
C MET A 454 19.92 -10.87 -27.06
N ILE A 455 20.72 -9.82 -27.19
CA ILE A 455 21.53 -9.58 -28.39
C ILE A 455 22.47 -10.76 -28.65
N THR A 456 23.18 -11.22 -27.61
CA THR A 456 24.10 -12.37 -27.71
C THR A 456 23.36 -13.61 -28.19
N LEU A 457 22.18 -13.89 -27.61
CA LEU A 457 21.33 -15.02 -28.00
C LEU A 457 20.86 -14.91 -29.46
N LEU A 458 20.45 -13.73 -29.89
CA LEU A 458 19.90 -13.49 -31.24
C LEU A 458 20.96 -13.51 -32.35
N GLN A 459 22.23 -13.27 -32.00
CA GLN A 459 23.36 -13.27 -32.94
C GLN A 459 24.02 -14.64 -33.14
N GLN A 460 23.64 -15.66 -32.36
CA GLN A 460 24.17 -17.01 -32.56
C GLN A 460 23.64 -17.59 -33.89
N PRO A 461 24.52 -18.08 -34.79
CA PRO A 461 24.09 -18.84 -35.96
C PRO A 461 23.43 -20.14 -35.48
N TYR A 462 22.35 -20.53 -36.18
CA TYR A 462 21.58 -21.75 -35.90
C TYR A 462 22.38 -23.03 -36.14
#